data_AF-A0A5B6U8B9-F1
#
_entry.id   AF-A0A5B6U8B9-F1
#
_cell.length_a   1.000
_cell.length_b   1.000
_cell.length_c   1.000
_cell.angle_alpha   90.00
_cell.angle_beta   90.00
_cell.angle_gamma   90.00
#
_symmetry.space_group_name_H-M   'P 1'
#
loop_
_entity.id
_entity.type
_entity.pdbx_description
1 polymer ?
#
loop_
_entity_poly.entity_id
_entity_poly.type
_entity_poly.pdbx_seq_one_letter_code
_entity_poly.pdbx_strand_id
1 'polypeptide(L)'
;MKKLEGRLEEPMRNKRKLDKRLKLSLTKPSHLLTLKYAHIRWENRQRLCCLLERLVKKHNWAEASGVLSLLLKGTSHDFSADLNRLKYSVAIRLLKYIDGDHVDIRRIRDIYEIWMSRIRFKTVKTEEQIAVHLEFILFCLMEILAGLIKPL
;
A
#
# COMPACT_ATOMS: atom_id res chain seq x y z
N MET A 1 18.37 6.45 -30.21
CA MET A 1 19.21 6.14 -29.02
C MET A 1 19.16 7.29 -27.99
N LYS A 2 18.07 7.44 -27.22
CA LYS A 2 17.89 8.49 -26.18
C LYS A 2 17.49 7.92 -24.81
N LYS A 3 18.03 6.76 -24.42
CA LYS A 3 17.63 6.04 -23.19
C LYS A 3 18.75 5.89 -22.15
N LEU A 4 19.89 6.55 -22.34
CA LEU A 4 21.07 6.42 -21.47
C LEU A 4 21.32 7.61 -20.53
N GLU A 5 20.83 8.81 -20.82
CA GLU A 5 21.07 10.00 -19.99
C GLU A 5 20.29 9.98 -18.65
N GLY A 6 19.08 9.41 -18.63
CA GLY A 6 18.27 9.33 -17.41
C GLY A 6 18.87 8.50 -16.27
N ARG A 7 19.77 7.54 -16.57
CA ARG A 7 20.39 6.67 -15.55
C ARG A 7 21.61 7.27 -14.86
N LEU A 8 22.24 8.29 -15.44
CA LEU A 8 23.42 8.97 -14.87
C LEU A 8 23.03 10.17 -13.98
N GLU A 9 21.86 10.78 -14.21
CA GLU A 9 21.37 11.88 -13.36
C GLU A 9 20.85 11.40 -11.99
N GLU A 10 20.24 10.23 -11.93
CA GLU A 10 19.72 9.63 -10.69
C GLU A 10 20.77 9.44 -9.59
N PRO A 11 21.95 8.83 -9.86
CA PRO A 11 22.99 8.66 -8.84
C PRO A 11 23.57 9.99 -8.35
N MET A 12 23.76 10.97 -9.25
CA MET A 12 24.24 12.30 -8.87
C MET A 12 23.23 13.07 -8.01
N ARG A 13 21.93 12.96 -8.33
CA ARG A 13 20.84 13.57 -7.55
C ARG A 13 20.71 12.95 -6.16
N ASN A 14 20.91 11.63 -6.04
CA ASN A 14 20.87 10.93 -4.75
C ASN A 14 22.06 11.28 -3.87
N LYS A 15 23.27 11.42 -4.44
CA LYS A 15 24.47 11.87 -3.72
C LYS A 15 24.28 13.28 -3.14
N ARG A 16 23.80 14.23 -3.96
CA ARG A 16 23.50 15.62 -3.51
C ARG A 16 22.45 15.68 -2.39
N LYS A 17 21.48 14.75 -2.37
CA LYS A 17 20.46 14.67 -1.30
C LYS A 17 21.06 14.14 0.00
N LEU A 18 21.94 13.13 -0.08
CA LEU A 18 22.68 12.60 1.05
C LEU A 18 23.58 13.68 1.68
N ASP A 19 24.36 14.38 0.87
CA ASP A 19 25.25 15.46 1.35
C ASP A 19 24.47 16.57 2.07
N LYS A 20 23.31 16.96 1.53
CA LYS A 20 22.42 17.94 2.18
C LYS A 20 21.86 17.43 3.52
N ARG A 21 21.43 16.17 3.59
CA ARG A 21 20.97 15.54 4.84
C ARG A 21 22.08 15.50 5.89
N LEU A 22 23.29 15.15 5.47
CA LEU A 22 24.46 15.03 6.34
C LEU A 22 24.89 16.40 6.88
N LYS A 23 24.90 17.43 6.03
CA LYS A 23 25.13 18.82 6.45
C LYS A 23 24.05 19.31 7.43
N LEU A 24 22.77 18.98 7.19
CA LEU A 24 21.67 19.37 8.09
C LEU A 24 21.73 18.66 9.44
N SER A 25 22.10 17.37 9.48
CA SER A 25 22.27 16.64 10.75
C SER A 25 23.43 17.18 11.59
N LEU A 26 24.51 17.64 10.93
CA LEU A 26 25.67 18.22 11.63
C LEU A 26 25.43 19.67 12.09
N THR A 27 24.57 20.42 11.38
CA THR A 27 24.33 21.85 11.69
C THR A 27 23.07 22.10 12.51
N LYS A 28 22.12 21.16 12.56
CA LYS A 28 20.85 21.30 13.29
C LYS A 28 20.51 20.03 14.09
N PRO A 29 20.74 20.01 15.41
CA PRO A 29 20.48 18.82 16.23
C PRO A 29 18.99 18.41 16.26
N SER A 30 18.05 19.34 16.08
CA SER A 30 16.62 19.02 15.90
C SER A 30 16.31 18.21 14.63
N HIS A 31 17.19 18.28 13.62
CA HIS A 31 17.08 17.46 12.41
C HIS A 31 17.37 15.98 12.70
N LEU A 32 18.32 15.69 13.59
CA LEU A 32 18.63 14.32 14.03
C LEU A 32 17.46 13.69 14.80
N LEU A 33 16.80 14.47 15.67
CA LEU A 33 15.60 14.02 16.36
C LEU A 33 14.49 13.66 15.36
N THR A 34 14.21 14.55 14.42
CA THR A 34 13.22 14.31 13.35
C THR A 34 13.55 13.07 12.52
N LEU A 35 14.83 12.86 12.20
CA LEU A 35 15.29 11.69 11.46
C LEU A 35 15.11 10.40 12.26
N LYS A 36 15.44 10.40 13.56
CA LYS A 36 15.21 9.27 14.47
C LYS A 36 13.72 8.94 14.60
N TYR A 37 12.85 9.95 14.72
CA TYR A 37 11.39 9.74 14.74
C TYR A 37 10.86 9.17 13.43
N ALA A 38 11.39 9.62 12.27
CA ALA A 38 11.02 9.07 10.97
C ALA A 38 11.43 7.58 10.84
N HIS A 39 12.60 7.22 11.38
CA HIS A 39 13.07 5.83 11.42
C HIS A 39 12.16 4.94 12.26
N ILE A 40 11.88 5.32 13.51
CA ILE A 40 11.00 4.56 14.42
C ILE A 40 9.61 4.36 13.80
N ARG A 41 9.07 5.39 13.15
CA ARG A 41 7.78 5.32 12.46
C ARG A 41 7.80 4.30 11.32
N TRP A 42 8.86 4.30 10.51
CA TRP A 42 9.01 3.34 9.43
C TRP A 42 9.15 1.90 9.97
N GLU A 43 9.98 1.68 10.99
CA GLU A 43 10.15 0.36 11.61
C GLU A 43 8.84 -0.18 12.17
N ASN A 44 8.08 0.63 12.90
CA ASN A 44 6.79 0.24 13.46
C ASN A 44 5.78 -0.10 12.36
N ARG A 45 5.78 0.65 11.24
CA ARG A 45 4.94 0.31 10.08
C ARG A 45 5.31 -1.04 9.49
N GLN A 46 6.59 -1.32 9.29
CA GLN A 46 7.04 -2.62 8.78
C GLN A 46 6.60 -3.77 9.71
N ARG A 47 6.77 -3.60 11.02
CA ARG A 47 6.31 -4.58 12.02
C ARG A 47 4.80 -4.82 11.92
N LEU A 48 4.01 -3.76 11.78
CA LEU A 48 2.56 -3.87 11.59
C LEU A 48 2.19 -4.57 10.28
N CYS A 49 2.91 -4.32 9.18
CA CYS A 49 2.70 -5.02 7.91
C CYS A 49 2.96 -6.52 8.06
N CYS A 50 4.11 -6.89 8.63
CA CYS A 50 4.44 -8.30 8.87
C CYS A 50 3.42 -8.98 9.81
N LEU A 51 2.94 -8.26 10.83
CA LEU A 51 1.91 -8.76 11.73
C LEU A 51 0.59 -8.98 10.99
N LEU A 52 0.17 -8.02 10.17
CA LEU A 52 -1.06 -8.13 9.37
C LEU A 52 -1.01 -9.37 8.46
N GLU A 53 0.09 -9.55 7.73
CA GLU A 53 0.26 -10.73 6.87
C GLU A 53 0.17 -12.05 7.65
N ARG A 54 0.77 -12.11 8.84
CA ARG A 54 0.71 -13.30 9.71
C ARG A 54 -0.70 -13.57 10.21
N LEU A 55 -1.43 -12.54 10.62
CA LEU A 55 -2.81 -12.67 11.09
C LEU A 55 -3.74 -13.13 9.97
N VAL A 56 -3.59 -12.54 8.79
CA VAL A 56 -4.36 -12.91 7.60
C VAL A 56 -4.07 -14.34 7.14
N LYS A 57 -2.81 -14.79 7.21
CA LYS A 57 -2.44 -16.20 6.94
C LYS A 57 -3.04 -17.17 7.94
N LYS A 58 -3.19 -16.77 9.20
CA LYS A 58 -3.84 -17.55 10.26
C LYS A 58 -5.36 -17.42 10.28
N HIS A 59 -5.95 -16.68 9.34
CA HIS A 59 -7.38 -16.35 9.33
C HIS A 59 -7.87 -15.70 10.63
N ASN A 60 -6.98 -15.01 11.34
CA ASN A 60 -7.35 -14.29 12.55
C ASN A 60 -7.90 -12.90 12.21
N TRP A 61 -9.15 -12.89 11.74
CA TRP A 61 -9.79 -11.71 11.13
C TRP A 61 -10.10 -10.59 12.10
N ALA A 62 -10.41 -10.90 13.36
CA ALA A 62 -10.71 -9.90 14.38
C ALA A 62 -9.47 -9.01 14.63
N GLU A 63 -8.33 -9.61 14.96
CA GLU A 63 -7.08 -8.89 15.18
C GLU A 63 -6.53 -8.27 13.88
N ALA A 64 -6.69 -8.96 12.74
CA ALA A 64 -6.28 -8.41 11.45
C ALA A 64 -7.03 -7.12 11.12
N SER A 65 -8.33 -7.04 11.42
CA SER A 65 -9.14 -5.83 11.22
C SER A 65 -8.63 -4.67 12.06
N GLY A 66 -8.25 -4.94 13.31
CA GLY A 66 -7.64 -3.97 14.21
C GLY A 66 -6.32 -3.43 13.66
N VAL A 67 -5.39 -4.32 13.27
CA VAL A 67 -4.10 -3.92 12.68
C VAL A 67 -4.28 -3.16 11.37
N LEU A 68 -5.22 -3.59 10.52
CA LEU A 68 -5.54 -2.90 9.26
C LEU A 68 -6.04 -1.47 9.50
N SER A 69 -6.93 -1.27 10.48
CA SER A 69 -7.45 0.06 10.81
C SER A 69 -6.34 1.01 11.28
N LEU A 70 -5.40 0.52 12.10
CA LEU A 70 -4.24 1.27 12.55
C LEU A 70 -3.32 1.62 11.39
N LEU A 71 -3.09 0.68 10.46
CA LEU A 71 -2.30 0.94 9.26
C LEU A 71 -2.97 1.98 8.37
N LEU A 72 -4.26 1.87 8.08
CA LEU A 72 -5.00 2.84 7.26
C LEU A 72 -4.94 4.25 7.87
N LYS A 73 -5.15 4.38 9.18
CA LYS A 73 -5.06 5.67 9.90
C LYS A 73 -3.63 6.20 9.95
N GLY A 74 -2.66 5.36 10.30
CA GLY A 74 -1.25 5.73 10.45
C GLY A 74 -0.51 5.97 9.15
N THR A 75 -1.10 5.61 8.00
CA THR A 75 -0.50 5.71 6.66
C THR A 75 -1.44 6.43 5.67
N SER A 76 -2.34 7.27 6.17
CA SER A 76 -3.32 8.02 5.36
C SER A 76 -2.69 8.90 4.28
N HIS A 77 -1.48 9.40 4.53
CA HIS A 77 -0.67 10.20 3.61
C HIS A 77 0.51 9.42 3.00
N ASP A 78 0.55 8.09 3.18
CA ASP A 78 1.58 7.26 2.56
C ASP A 78 1.19 6.88 1.13
N PHE A 79 2.18 6.87 0.26
CA PHE A 79 2.03 6.63 -1.18
C PHE A 79 2.78 5.37 -1.64
N SER A 80 3.30 4.56 -0.70
CA SER A 80 3.92 3.27 -1.04
C SER A 80 2.91 2.34 -1.72
N ALA A 81 3.22 1.94 -2.96
CA ALA A 81 2.42 1.03 -3.77
C ALA A 81 2.19 -0.31 -3.06
N ASP A 82 3.26 -0.94 -2.58
CA ASP A 82 3.23 -2.23 -1.90
C ASP A 82 2.39 -2.18 -0.63
N LEU A 83 2.53 -1.10 0.16
CA LEU A 83 1.77 -0.92 1.38
C LEU A 83 0.28 -0.71 1.09
N ASN A 84 -0.06 0.08 0.08
CA ASN A 84 -1.44 0.27 -0.31
C ASN A 84 -2.04 -1.05 -0.82
N ARG A 85 -1.30 -1.80 -1.64
CA ARG A 85 -1.69 -3.13 -2.09
C ARG A 85 -2.02 -4.06 -0.92
N LEU A 86 -1.11 -4.18 0.05
CA LEU A 86 -1.36 -4.97 1.25
C LEU A 86 -2.65 -4.52 1.97
N LYS A 87 -2.80 -3.23 2.26
CA LYS A 87 -3.97 -2.71 3.00
C LYS A 87 -5.28 -3.02 2.29
N TYR A 88 -5.37 -2.69 1.01
CA TYR A 88 -6.63 -2.81 0.27
C TYR A 88 -6.95 -4.26 -0.12
N SER A 89 -5.95 -5.07 -0.45
CA SER A 89 -6.16 -6.52 -0.64
C SER A 89 -6.66 -7.19 0.64
N VAL A 90 -6.14 -6.81 1.82
CA VAL A 90 -6.64 -7.35 3.10
C VAL A 90 -8.04 -6.81 3.41
N ALA A 91 -8.34 -5.55 3.10
CA ALA A 91 -9.68 -4.99 3.27
C ALA A 91 -10.74 -5.76 2.46
N ILE A 92 -10.43 -6.11 1.20
CA ILE A 92 -11.29 -6.93 0.34
C ILE A 92 -11.49 -8.33 0.93
N ARG A 93 -10.42 -8.98 1.39
CA ARG A 93 -10.50 -10.32 2.02
C ARG A 93 -11.31 -10.30 3.32
N LEU A 94 -11.15 -9.24 4.12
CA LEU A 94 -11.92 -9.05 5.34
C LEU A 94 -13.41 -8.83 5.02
N LEU A 95 -13.70 -8.05 3.98
CA LEU A 95 -15.07 -7.84 3.51
C LEU A 95 -15.71 -9.15 3.05
N LYS A 96 -14.97 -9.99 2.30
CA LYS A 96 -15.38 -11.36 1.95
C LYS A 96 -15.68 -12.22 3.17
N TYR A 97 -14.84 -12.14 4.19
CA TYR A 97 -15.07 -12.88 5.43
C TYR A 97 -16.35 -12.43 6.14
N ILE A 98 -16.66 -11.14 6.15
CA ILE A 98 -17.85 -10.57 6.82
C ILE A 98 -19.12 -10.88 6.03
N ASP A 99 -19.11 -10.66 4.72
CA ASP A 99 -20.29 -10.77 3.84
C ASP A 99 -20.51 -12.22 3.35
N GLY A 100 -19.55 -13.13 3.59
CA GLY A 100 -19.62 -14.51 3.15
C GLY A 100 -19.51 -14.67 1.63
N ASP A 101 -20.28 -15.61 1.08
CA ASP A 101 -20.26 -15.97 -0.35
C ASP A 101 -20.88 -14.92 -1.28
N HIS A 102 -21.54 -13.91 -0.73
CA HIS A 102 -22.26 -12.88 -1.49
C HIS A 102 -21.75 -11.49 -1.15
N VAL A 103 -20.53 -11.22 -1.59
CA VAL A 103 -19.96 -9.87 -1.45
C VAL A 103 -20.65 -8.89 -2.39
N ASP A 104 -21.11 -7.77 -1.83
CA ASP A 104 -21.60 -6.67 -2.63
C ASP A 104 -20.45 -6.05 -3.44
N ILE A 105 -20.52 -6.22 -4.76
CA ILE A 105 -19.58 -5.66 -5.73
C ILE A 105 -19.46 -4.13 -5.57
N ARG A 106 -20.51 -3.44 -5.11
CA ARG A 106 -20.48 -1.99 -4.85
C ARG A 106 -19.48 -1.66 -3.74
N ARG A 107 -19.53 -2.38 -2.61
CA ARG A 107 -18.59 -2.17 -1.49
C ARG A 107 -17.14 -2.46 -1.90
N ILE A 108 -16.93 -3.49 -2.73
CA ILE A 108 -15.61 -3.77 -3.30
C ILE A 108 -15.15 -2.62 -4.20
N ARG A 109 -16.02 -2.14 -5.09
CA ARG A 109 -15.73 -1.01 -5.97
C ARG A 109 -15.34 0.23 -5.17
N ASP A 110 -16.06 0.54 -4.09
CA ASP A 110 -15.75 1.67 -3.22
C ASP A 110 -14.33 1.57 -2.63
N ILE A 111 -13.91 0.37 -2.22
CA ILE A 111 -12.54 0.12 -1.74
C ILE A 111 -11.52 0.42 -2.85
N TYR A 112 -11.76 -0.03 -4.08
CA TYR A 112 -10.88 0.23 -5.22
C TYR A 112 -10.86 1.71 -5.62
N GLU A 113 -11.98 2.41 -5.57
CA GLU A 113 -12.06 3.85 -5.84
C GLU A 113 -11.27 4.65 -4.80
N ILE A 114 -11.40 4.29 -3.52
CA ILE A 114 -10.58 4.88 -2.45
C ILE A 114 -9.10 4.60 -2.71
N TRP A 115 -8.72 3.37 -3.05
CA TRP A 115 -7.34 3.03 -3.37
C TRP A 115 -6.81 3.86 -4.56
N MET A 116 -7.56 3.90 -5.66
CA MET A 116 -7.22 4.69 -6.84
C MET A 116 -7.05 6.17 -6.50
N SER A 117 -7.96 6.75 -5.71
CA SER A 117 -7.85 8.14 -5.29
C SER A 117 -6.52 8.42 -4.58
N ARG A 118 -6.03 7.50 -3.74
CA ARG A 118 -4.74 7.66 -3.04
C ARG A 118 -3.53 7.63 -3.97
N ILE A 119 -3.64 6.95 -5.11
CA ILE A 119 -2.55 6.84 -6.10
C ILE A 119 -2.56 8.02 -7.08
N ARG A 120 -3.73 8.57 -7.41
CA ARG A 120 -3.89 9.65 -8.42
C ARG A 120 -3.20 10.97 -8.06
N PHE A 121 -2.89 11.23 -6.79
CA PHE A 121 -2.40 12.53 -6.32
C PHE A 121 -0.91 12.82 -6.59
N LYS A 122 -0.16 11.91 -7.21
CA LYS A 122 1.22 12.19 -7.64
C LYS A 122 1.49 11.62 -9.01
N THR A 123 2.64 11.99 -9.58
CA THR A 123 3.35 11.39 -10.72
C THR A 123 3.67 9.91 -10.50
N VAL A 124 2.72 9.15 -9.94
CA VAL A 124 2.76 7.71 -9.80
C VAL A 124 2.60 7.14 -11.20
N LYS A 125 3.46 6.16 -11.52
CA LYS A 125 3.56 5.57 -12.85
C LYS A 125 2.19 5.06 -13.27
N THR A 126 1.78 5.38 -14.49
CA THR A 126 0.56 4.86 -15.15
C THR A 126 0.40 3.34 -14.93
N GLU A 127 1.52 2.62 -14.82
CA GLU A 127 1.61 1.21 -14.48
C GLU A 127 0.88 0.82 -13.18
N GLU A 128 0.99 1.60 -12.10
CA GLU A 128 0.33 1.26 -10.82
C GLU A 128 -1.19 1.45 -10.91
N GLN A 129 -1.64 2.46 -11.65
CA GLN A 129 -3.07 2.67 -11.88
C GLN A 129 -3.65 1.52 -12.72
N ILE A 130 -2.94 1.13 -13.78
CA ILE A 130 -3.31 -0.03 -14.60
C ILE A 130 -3.32 -1.30 -13.76
N ALA A 131 -2.32 -1.52 -12.90
CA ALA A 131 -2.26 -2.70 -12.04
C ALA A 131 -3.47 -2.79 -11.09
N VAL A 132 -3.85 -1.69 -10.43
CA VAL A 132 -5.03 -1.64 -9.56
C VAL A 132 -6.32 -1.90 -10.34
N HIS A 133 -6.45 -1.32 -11.55
CA HIS A 133 -7.60 -1.59 -12.43
C HIS A 133 -7.68 -3.07 -12.85
N LEU A 134 -6.55 -3.67 -13.24
CA LEU A 134 -6.48 -5.08 -13.61
C LEU A 134 -6.82 -5.97 -12.42
N GLU A 135 -6.33 -5.65 -11.22
CA GLU A 135 -6.70 -6.39 -10.00
C GLU A 135 -8.20 -6.34 -9.73
N PHE A 136 -8.85 -5.19 -9.92
CA PHE A 136 -10.31 -5.08 -9.81
C PHE A 136 -11.05 -5.91 -10.85
N ILE A 137 -10.65 -5.83 -12.13
CA ILE A 137 -11.26 -6.60 -13.21
C ILE A 137 -11.11 -8.09 -12.95
N LEU A 138 -9.90 -8.54 -12.59
CA LEU A 138 -9.63 -9.94 -12.25
C LEU A 138 -10.49 -10.40 -11.07
N PHE A 139 -10.64 -9.57 -10.04
CA PHE A 139 -11.52 -9.88 -8.91
C PHE A 139 -12.97 -10.09 -9.40
N CYS A 140 -13.53 -9.15 -10.16
CA CYS A 140 -14.90 -9.26 -10.67
C CYS A 140 -15.09 -10.52 -11.53
N LEU A 141 -14.13 -10.85 -12.40
CA LEU A 141 -14.19 -12.05 -13.22
C LEU A 141 -14.12 -13.33 -12.38
N MET A 142 -13.29 -13.37 -11.35
CA MET A 142 -13.19 -14.52 -10.44
C MET A 142 -14.48 -14.75 -9.66
N GLU A 143 -15.16 -13.68 -9.21
CA GLU A 143 -16.45 -13.83 -8.53
C GLU A 143 -17.56 -14.31 -9.48
N ILE A 144 -17.59 -13.81 -10.72
CA ILE A 144 -18.54 -14.28 -11.74
C ILE A 144 -18.30 -15.77 -12.05
N LEU A 145 -17.05 -16.16 -12.25
CA LEU A 145 -16.69 -17.56 -12.50
C LEU A 145 -16.98 -18.46 -11.29
N ALA A 146 -16.69 -18.00 -10.07
CA ALA A 146 -17.03 -18.74 -8.85
C ALA A 146 -18.54 -18.89 -8.64
N GLY A 147 -19.34 -17.90 -9.06
CA GLY A 147 -20.80 -18.00 -9.08
C GLY A 147 -21.34 -18.98 -10.14
N LEU A 148 -20.62 -19.18 -11.24
CA LEU A 148 -20.99 -20.12 -12.32
C LEU A 148 -20.59 -21.58 -12.02
N ILE A 149 -19.60 -21.81 -11.15
CA ILE A 149 -19.08 -23.16 -10.80
C ILE A 149 -19.59 -23.59 -9.40
N LYS A 150 -20.82 -23.23 -9.03
CA LYS A 150 -21.45 -23.83 -7.84
C LYS A 150 -22.08 -25.18 -8.25
N PRO A 151 -21.62 -26.33 -7.72
CA PRO A 151 -22.33 -27.58 -7.96
C PRO A 151 -23.73 -27.49 -7.33
N LEU A 152 -24.73 -27.91 -8.11
CA LEU A 152 -26.12 -28.13 -7.69
C LEU A 152 -26.20 -29.05 -6.46
#